data_AF-A0A1N6DAB3-F1
#
_entry.id   AF-A0A1N6DAB3-F1
#
_cell.length_a   1.000
_cell.length_b   1.000
_cell.length_c   1.000
_cell.angle_alpha   90.00
_cell.angle_beta   90.00
_cell.angle_gamma   90.00
#
_symmetry.space_group_name_H-M   'P 1'
#
loop_
_entity.id
_entity.type
_entity.pdbx_description
1 polymer ?
#
loop_
_entity_poly.entity_id
_entity_poly.type
_entity_poly.pdbx_seq_one_letter_code
_entity_poly.pdbx_strand_id
1 'polypeptide(L)'
;MSNPAHTKKPYKVGPGFPPPEHQWPKGTSGNPKGRPPKKQKEKLSVLADPLTQMIVSHGDKKLPVPVGGDIQKISAIEAALNKLFKMGMEGHSPSLRLYLEIQAEAQRSLHAANDEFTMAAIIWRNRYLEQFLESDRLNKPLPDILPDPRDIIFDETGMARIVGPVNYQDKLEMDSIVEHQETVLTCLDDLASNSRKADILEKEIRRLKRRLTKCNAALPPRLRKLWQRAPHKDHQSTN
;
A
#
# COMPACT_ATOMS: atom_id res chain seq x y z
N MET A 1 -53.30 53.83 -46.54
CA MET A 1 -53.50 52.36 -46.67
C MET A 1 -53.82 51.81 -45.29
N SER A 2 -55.10 51.56 -45.03
CA SER A 2 -55.61 51.15 -43.72
C SER A 2 -55.64 49.62 -43.61
N ASN A 3 -55.00 49.08 -42.57
CA ASN A 3 -54.93 47.64 -42.28
C ASN A 3 -56.23 47.18 -41.58
N PRO A 4 -56.77 45.98 -41.87
CA PRO A 4 -58.10 45.60 -41.43
C PRO A 4 -58.14 45.25 -39.94
N ALA A 5 -59.24 45.64 -39.30
CA ALA A 5 -59.51 45.40 -37.89
C ALA A 5 -59.71 43.91 -37.59
N HIS A 6 -58.81 43.33 -36.80
CA HIS A 6 -59.04 42.02 -36.19
C HIS A 6 -60.15 42.11 -35.15
N THR A 7 -61.30 41.52 -35.44
CA THR A 7 -62.41 41.33 -34.50
C THR A 7 -62.00 40.29 -33.45
N LYS A 8 -61.74 40.73 -32.21
CA LYS A 8 -61.45 39.85 -31.08
C LYS A 8 -62.71 39.05 -30.70
N LYS A 9 -62.65 37.71 -30.79
CA LYS A 9 -63.66 36.83 -30.21
C LYS A 9 -63.72 37.03 -28.68
N PRO A 10 -64.91 36.95 -28.04
CA PRO A 10 -65.05 37.13 -26.60
C PRO A 10 -64.33 36.01 -25.83
N TYR A 11 -63.59 36.38 -24.78
CA TYR A 11 -62.83 35.44 -23.94
C TYR A 11 -63.79 34.56 -23.13
N LYS A 12 -63.77 33.24 -23.37
CA LYS A 12 -64.61 32.27 -22.65
C LYS A 12 -63.80 31.65 -21.51
N VAL A 13 -64.26 31.85 -20.28
CA VAL A 13 -63.67 31.25 -19.07
C VAL A 13 -63.99 29.75 -19.03
N GLY A 14 -63.00 28.94 -18.65
CA GLY A 14 -63.13 27.47 -18.55
C GLY A 14 -61.86 26.81 -18.01
N PRO A 15 -61.81 25.47 -17.90
CA PRO A 15 -60.62 24.75 -17.46
C PRO A 15 -59.40 25.12 -18.33
N GLY A 16 -58.35 25.65 -17.69
CA GLY A 16 -57.15 26.15 -18.40
C GLY A 16 -57.26 27.57 -18.97
N PHE A 17 -58.41 28.24 -18.82
CA PHE A 17 -58.68 29.61 -19.28
C PHE A 17 -59.20 30.47 -18.11
N PRO A 18 -58.32 30.91 -17.19
CA PRO A 18 -58.71 31.70 -16.03
C PRO A 18 -59.18 33.09 -16.44
N PRO A 19 -60.12 33.72 -15.70
CA PRO A 19 -60.56 35.09 -15.97
C PRO A 19 -59.37 36.06 -16.14
N PRO A 20 -59.42 37.02 -17.07
CA PRO A 20 -58.30 37.93 -17.34
C PRO A 20 -57.82 38.69 -16.10
N GLU A 21 -58.74 39.00 -15.17
CA GLU A 21 -58.46 39.69 -13.90
C GLU A 21 -57.60 38.86 -12.93
N HIS A 22 -57.55 37.55 -13.11
CA HIS A 22 -56.75 36.63 -12.29
C HIS A 22 -55.48 36.15 -13.01
N GLN A 23 -55.24 36.62 -14.24
CA GLN A 23 -53.99 36.34 -14.95
C GLN A 23 -52.90 37.30 -14.47
N TRP A 24 -51.69 36.79 -14.25
CA TRP A 24 -50.55 37.68 -14.02
C TRP A 24 -50.30 38.53 -15.28
N PRO A 25 -50.01 39.84 -15.14
CA PRO A 25 -49.64 40.66 -16.27
C PRO A 25 -48.44 40.07 -17.02
N LYS A 26 -48.39 40.27 -18.33
CA LYS A 26 -47.29 39.77 -19.14
C LYS A 26 -45.97 40.36 -18.64
N GLY A 27 -45.03 39.50 -18.23
CA GLY A 27 -43.74 39.91 -17.66
C GLY A 27 -43.69 39.92 -16.14
N THR A 28 -44.80 39.62 -15.45
CA THR A 28 -44.83 39.39 -14.00
C THR A 28 -45.03 37.91 -13.69
N SER A 29 -44.27 37.38 -12.74
CA SER A 29 -44.43 36.03 -12.20
C SER A 29 -45.07 36.14 -10.82
N GLY A 30 -46.00 35.25 -10.49
CA GLY A 30 -46.55 35.14 -9.14
C GLY A 30 -45.53 34.74 -8.07
N ASN A 31 -44.32 34.36 -8.47
CA ASN A 31 -43.21 34.10 -7.57
C ASN A 31 -42.17 35.24 -7.66
N PRO A 32 -42.23 36.26 -6.78
CA PRO A 32 -41.30 37.39 -6.80
C PRO A 32 -39.84 37.00 -6.54
N LYS A 33 -39.58 35.80 -5.99
CA LYS A 33 -38.22 35.28 -5.76
C LYS A 33 -37.69 34.45 -6.94
N GLY A 34 -38.50 34.24 -7.98
CA GLY A 34 -38.16 33.38 -9.10
C GLY A 34 -37.99 31.91 -8.71
N ARG A 35 -37.71 31.07 -9.71
CA ARG A 35 -37.30 29.69 -9.45
C ARG A 35 -35.96 29.72 -8.71
N PRO A 36 -35.80 29.02 -7.57
CA PRO A 36 -34.52 28.95 -6.90
C PRO A 36 -33.43 28.47 -7.87
N PRO A 37 -32.23 29.10 -7.88
CA PRO A 37 -31.14 28.64 -8.73
C PRO A 37 -30.86 27.17 -8.44
N LYS A 38 -30.66 26.38 -9.49
CA LYS A 38 -30.27 24.97 -9.36
C LYS A 38 -28.99 24.95 -8.51
N LYS A 39 -29.04 24.34 -7.32
CA LYS A 39 -27.85 24.17 -6.48
C LYS A 39 -26.75 23.58 -7.36
N GLN A 40 -25.63 24.28 -7.48
CA GLN A 40 -24.45 23.69 -8.09
C GLN A 40 -24.15 22.43 -7.28
N LYS A 41 -23.97 21.28 -7.96
CA LYS A 41 -23.45 20.10 -7.27
C LYS A 41 -22.11 20.53 -6.70
N GLU A 42 -22.01 20.58 -5.38
CA GLU A 42 -20.72 20.75 -4.73
C GLU A 42 -19.80 19.70 -5.34
N LYS A 43 -18.67 20.15 -5.88
CA LYS A 43 -17.63 19.23 -6.34
C LYS A 43 -17.20 18.50 -5.07
N LEU A 44 -17.68 17.27 -4.91
CA LEU A 44 -17.24 16.37 -3.84
C LEU A 44 -15.71 16.42 -3.83
N SER A 45 -15.17 16.85 -2.70
CA SER A 45 -13.76 16.70 -2.39
C SER A 45 -13.35 15.26 -2.70
N VAL A 46 -12.12 15.07 -3.17
CA VAL A 46 -11.53 13.78 -3.61
C VAL A 46 -11.43 12.76 -2.46
N LEU A 47 -11.80 13.12 -1.23
CA LEU A 47 -12.06 12.17 -0.16
C LEU A 47 -13.46 11.56 -0.36
N ALA A 48 -13.49 10.26 -0.58
CA ALA A 48 -14.66 9.40 -0.82
C ALA A 48 -16.01 9.93 -0.30
N ASP A 49 -17.09 9.76 -1.08
CA ASP A 49 -18.46 10.11 -0.68
C ASP A 49 -18.82 9.62 0.73
N PRO A 50 -19.60 10.37 1.55
CA PRO A 50 -19.94 10.00 2.91
C PRO A 50 -20.50 8.58 3.07
N LEU A 51 -21.21 8.05 2.07
CA LEU A 51 -21.69 6.67 2.07
C LEU A 51 -20.53 5.68 2.02
N THR A 52 -19.54 5.91 1.17
CA THR A 52 -18.35 5.05 1.06
C THR A 52 -17.57 5.02 2.37
N GLN A 53 -17.36 6.18 3.00
CA GLN A 53 -16.69 6.26 4.30
C GLN A 53 -17.48 5.52 5.39
N MET A 54 -18.81 5.65 5.37
CA MET A 54 -19.68 4.92 6.31
C MET A 54 -19.61 3.41 6.10
N ILE A 55 -19.59 2.93 4.85
CA ILE A 55 -19.48 1.50 4.53
C ILE A 55 -18.14 0.93 4.99
N VAL A 56 -17.04 1.61 4.67
CA VAL A 56 -15.68 1.21 5.08
C VAL A 56 -15.59 1.14 6.60
N SER A 57 -16.00 2.22 7.29
CA SER A 57 -15.96 2.27 8.76
C SER A 57 -16.86 1.23 9.42
N HIS A 58 -18.02 0.88 8.83
CA HIS A 58 -18.85 -0.21 9.32
C HIS A 58 -18.17 -1.57 9.18
N GLY A 59 -17.48 -1.82 8.06
CA GLY A 59 -16.71 -3.05 7.83
C GLY A 59 -15.59 -3.25 8.86
N ASP A 60 -14.94 -2.15 9.28
CA ASP A 60 -13.81 -2.18 10.23
C ASP A 60 -14.22 -2.42 11.69
N LYS A 61 -15.51 -2.24 12.02
CA LYS A 61 -16.02 -2.45 13.40
C LYS A 61 -15.72 -3.87 13.87
N LYS A 62 -15.16 -4.00 15.07
CA LYS A 62 -14.84 -5.28 15.69
C LYS A 62 -16.07 -5.91 16.33
N LEU A 63 -16.33 -7.17 16.00
CA LEU A 63 -17.42 -7.98 16.52
C LEU A 63 -16.87 -9.19 17.29
N PRO A 64 -17.47 -9.57 18.42
CA PRO A 64 -17.14 -10.83 19.10
C PRO A 64 -17.71 -12.00 18.30
N VAL A 65 -16.85 -12.92 17.88
CA VAL A 65 -17.25 -14.12 17.13
C VAL A 65 -16.65 -15.36 17.82
N PRO A 66 -17.46 -16.40 18.12
CA PRO A 66 -16.95 -17.64 18.69
C PRO A 66 -16.19 -18.45 17.63
N VAL A 67 -14.94 -18.79 17.91
CA VAL A 67 -14.05 -19.59 17.06
C VAL A 67 -13.36 -20.64 17.93
N GLY A 68 -13.68 -21.91 17.72
CA GLY A 68 -12.97 -23.02 18.39
C GLY A 68 -13.11 -23.09 19.91
N GLY A 69 -14.16 -22.48 20.48
CA GLY A 69 -14.40 -22.44 21.94
C GLY A 69 -14.03 -21.10 22.59
N ASP A 70 -13.27 -20.25 21.90
CA ASP A 70 -12.90 -18.91 22.37
C ASP A 70 -13.67 -17.81 21.60
N ILE A 71 -13.82 -16.64 22.23
CA ILE A 71 -14.41 -15.45 21.58
C ILE A 71 -13.28 -14.59 21.02
N GLN A 72 -13.20 -14.49 19.70
CA GLN A 72 -12.24 -13.62 19.00
C GLN A 72 -12.92 -12.33 18.52
N LYS A 73 -12.20 -11.21 18.56
CA LYS A 73 -12.68 -9.91 18.06
C LYS A 73 -12.19 -9.70 16.62
N ILE A 74 -13.01 -10.09 15.65
CA ILE A 74 -12.73 -9.93 14.21
C ILE A 74 -13.50 -8.75 13.63
N SER A 75 -13.13 -8.25 12.45
CA SER A 75 -13.88 -7.16 11.81
C SER A 75 -15.22 -7.66 11.26
N ALA A 76 -16.19 -6.75 11.08
CA ALA A 76 -17.50 -7.09 10.53
C ALA A 76 -17.40 -7.65 9.10
N ILE A 77 -16.48 -7.12 8.29
CA ILE A 77 -16.24 -7.63 6.93
C ILE A 77 -15.64 -9.04 6.95
N GLU A 78 -14.71 -9.32 7.87
CA GLU A 78 -14.11 -10.65 8.04
C GLU A 78 -15.16 -11.67 8.50
N ALA A 79 -16.01 -11.31 9.46
CA ALA A 79 -17.12 -12.15 9.90
C ALA A 79 -18.11 -12.46 8.77
N ALA A 80 -18.43 -11.46 7.94
CA ALA A 80 -19.31 -11.63 6.79
C ALA A 80 -18.71 -12.57 5.74
N LEU A 81 -17.43 -12.42 5.41
CA LEU A 81 -16.72 -13.32 4.48
C LEU A 81 -16.68 -14.76 5.00
N ASN A 82 -16.36 -14.96 6.29
CA ASN A 82 -16.38 -16.27 6.92
C ASN A 82 -17.76 -16.92 6.85
N LYS A 83 -18.83 -16.13 7.05
CA LYS A 83 -20.22 -16.62 6.95
C LYS A 83 -20.59 -16.98 5.51
N LEU A 84 -20.21 -16.16 4.52
CA LEU A 84 -20.43 -16.46 3.11
C LEU A 84 -19.72 -17.76 2.69
N PHE A 85 -18.47 -17.91 3.08
CA PHE A 85 -17.69 -19.13 2.83
C PHE A 85 -18.36 -20.34 3.46
N LYS A 86 -18.72 -20.28 4.75
CA LYS A 86 -19.40 -21.38 5.46
C LYS A 86 -20.71 -21.78 4.78
N MET A 87 -21.58 -20.82 4.45
CA MET A 87 -22.84 -21.09 3.76
C MET A 87 -22.61 -21.70 2.37
N GLY A 88 -21.61 -21.22 1.65
CA GLY A 88 -21.22 -21.77 0.34
C GLY A 88 -20.77 -23.23 0.44
N MET A 89 -19.95 -23.55 1.44
CA MET A 89 -19.49 -24.92 1.71
C MET A 89 -20.62 -25.84 2.17
N GLU A 90 -21.66 -25.30 2.81
CA GLU A 90 -22.89 -26.00 3.19
C GLU A 90 -23.87 -26.19 2.00
N GLY A 91 -23.50 -25.78 0.79
CA GLY A 91 -24.27 -26.00 -0.44
C GLY A 91 -25.11 -24.81 -0.93
N HIS A 92 -25.00 -23.64 -0.27
CA HIS A 92 -25.69 -22.44 -0.73
C HIS A 92 -24.95 -21.79 -1.91
N SER A 93 -25.23 -22.25 -3.13
CA SER A 93 -24.56 -21.82 -4.37
C SER A 93 -24.47 -20.30 -4.57
N PRO A 94 -25.49 -19.48 -4.26
CA PRO A 94 -25.36 -18.02 -4.37
C PRO A 94 -24.28 -17.43 -3.45
N SER A 95 -24.13 -17.96 -2.23
CA SER A 95 -23.11 -17.48 -1.29
C SER A 95 -21.70 -17.89 -1.72
N LEU A 96 -21.54 -19.12 -2.22
CA LEU A 96 -20.26 -19.58 -2.76
C LEU A 96 -19.84 -18.75 -3.98
N ARG A 97 -20.79 -18.46 -4.89
CA ARG A 97 -20.54 -17.61 -6.05
C ARG A 97 -20.06 -16.22 -5.65
N LEU A 98 -20.78 -15.55 -4.75
CA LEU A 98 -20.41 -14.21 -4.27
C LEU A 98 -19.03 -14.21 -3.60
N TYR A 99 -18.73 -15.24 -2.79
CA TYR A 99 -17.41 -15.38 -2.17
C TYR A 99 -16.29 -15.52 -3.22
N LEU A 100 -16.49 -16.38 -4.23
CA LEU A 100 -15.50 -16.57 -5.30
C LEU A 100 -15.31 -15.31 -6.16
N GLU A 101 -16.37 -14.54 -6.39
CA GLU A 101 -16.28 -13.25 -7.09
C GLU A 101 -15.45 -12.24 -6.31
N ILE A 102 -15.68 -12.11 -5.00
CA ILE A 102 -14.88 -11.25 -4.12
C ILE A 102 -13.42 -11.71 -4.11
N GLN A 103 -13.17 -13.02 -4.00
CA GLN A 103 -11.82 -13.58 -3.99
C GLN A 103 -11.09 -13.31 -5.31
N ALA A 104 -11.76 -13.51 -6.45
CA ALA A 104 -11.18 -13.24 -7.77
C ALA A 104 -10.87 -11.75 -7.94
N GLU A 105 -11.71 -10.86 -7.42
CA GLU A 105 -11.46 -9.42 -7.45
C GLU A 105 -10.30 -9.01 -6.55
N ALA A 106 -10.20 -9.59 -5.35
CA ALA A 106 -9.09 -9.37 -4.45
C ALA A 106 -7.76 -9.82 -5.08
N GLN A 107 -7.75 -10.98 -5.75
CA GLN A 107 -6.59 -11.47 -6.50
C GLN A 107 -6.21 -10.53 -7.65
N ARG A 108 -7.18 -10.11 -8.47
CA ARG A 108 -6.94 -9.14 -9.56
C ARG A 108 -6.34 -7.83 -9.03
N SER A 109 -6.91 -7.30 -7.95
CA SER A 109 -6.43 -6.07 -7.32
C SER A 109 -5.01 -6.23 -6.78
N LEU A 110 -4.71 -7.37 -6.14
CA LEU A 110 -3.37 -7.67 -5.64
C LEU A 110 -2.36 -7.80 -6.79
N HIS A 111 -2.70 -8.52 -7.86
CA HIS A 111 -1.84 -8.64 -9.03
C HIS A 111 -1.60 -7.29 -9.70
N ALA A 112 -2.64 -6.48 -9.91
CA ALA A 112 -2.50 -5.16 -10.50
C ALA A 112 -1.61 -4.23 -9.66
N ALA A 113 -1.76 -4.24 -8.33
CA ALA A 113 -0.91 -3.47 -7.43
C ALA A 113 0.55 -3.95 -7.48
N ASN A 114 0.77 -5.27 -7.52
CA ASN A 114 2.11 -5.84 -7.63
C ASN A 114 2.76 -5.53 -8.98
N ASP A 115 2.00 -5.56 -10.08
CA ASP A 115 2.47 -5.23 -11.42
C ASP A 115 2.83 -3.74 -11.51
N GLU A 116 1.99 -2.85 -10.96
CA GLU A 116 2.24 -1.42 -10.87
C GLU A 116 3.52 -1.14 -10.08
N PHE A 117 3.65 -1.75 -8.90
CA PHE A 117 4.85 -1.64 -8.08
C PHE A 117 6.10 -2.17 -8.81
N THR A 118 6.00 -3.33 -9.46
CA THR A 118 7.10 -3.95 -10.20
C THR A 118 7.55 -3.08 -11.36
N MET A 119 6.62 -2.52 -12.13
CA MET A 119 6.95 -1.60 -13.22
C MET A 119 7.61 -0.32 -12.70
N ALA A 120 7.09 0.26 -11.63
CA ALA A 120 7.72 1.43 -10.99
C ALA A 120 9.14 1.11 -10.52
N ALA A 121 9.36 -0.07 -9.93
CA ALA A 121 10.67 -0.54 -9.48
C ALA A 121 11.65 -0.78 -10.63
N ILE A 122 11.19 -1.36 -11.75
CA ILE A 122 12.00 -1.52 -12.97
C ILE A 122 12.42 -0.17 -13.52
N ILE A 123 11.47 0.75 -13.67
CA ILE A 123 11.73 2.11 -14.18
C ILE A 123 12.72 2.83 -13.28
N TRP A 124 12.52 2.78 -11.96
CA TRP A 124 13.43 3.37 -10.98
C TRP A 124 14.83 2.75 -11.09
N ARG A 125 14.93 1.42 -11.03
CA ARG A 125 16.21 0.71 -11.09
C ARG A 125 16.97 1.05 -12.38
N ASN A 126 16.32 0.97 -13.53
CA ASN A 126 16.98 1.25 -14.81
C ASN A 126 17.43 2.72 -14.94
N ARG A 127 16.63 3.66 -14.42
CA ARG A 127 16.97 5.10 -14.48
C ARG A 127 18.24 5.43 -13.71
N TYR A 128 18.43 4.82 -12.55
CA TYR A 128 19.50 5.21 -11.63
C TYR A 128 20.67 4.23 -11.59
N LEU A 129 20.48 2.97 -11.99
CA LEU A 129 21.59 2.01 -12.09
C LEU A 129 22.65 2.49 -13.08
N GLU A 130 22.23 3.05 -14.21
CA GLU A 130 23.15 3.66 -15.19
C GLU A 130 23.99 4.79 -14.57
N GLN A 131 23.37 5.64 -13.75
CA GLN A 131 24.09 6.72 -13.05
C GLN A 131 25.10 6.18 -12.05
N PHE A 132 24.76 5.08 -11.36
CA PHE A 132 25.67 4.41 -10.42
C PHE A 132 26.86 3.79 -11.14
N LEU A 133 26.62 3.09 -12.26
CA LEU A 133 27.66 2.50 -13.09
C LEU A 133 28.60 3.57 -13.65
N GLU A 134 28.06 4.73 -14.06
CA GLU A 134 28.87 5.84 -14.55
C GLU A 134 29.68 6.50 -13.43
N SER A 135 29.08 6.75 -12.26
CA SER A 135 29.82 7.25 -11.09
C SER A 135 30.96 6.32 -10.69
N ASP A 136 30.73 5.00 -10.70
CA ASP A 136 31.74 3.98 -10.40
C ASP A 136 32.89 4.00 -11.43
N ARG A 137 32.57 4.03 -12.73
CA ARG A 137 33.57 4.18 -13.81
C ARG A 137 34.42 5.43 -13.68
N LEU A 138 33.81 6.54 -13.26
CA LEU A 138 34.47 7.84 -13.13
C LEU A 138 35.09 8.07 -11.74
N ASN A 139 35.04 7.11 -10.82
CA ASN A 139 35.45 7.25 -9.42
C ASN A 139 34.84 8.49 -8.73
N LYS A 140 33.58 8.78 -9.04
CA LYS A 140 32.79 9.85 -8.42
C LYS A 140 31.96 9.30 -7.27
N PRO A 141 31.61 10.14 -6.26
CA PRO A 141 30.71 9.72 -5.21
C PRO A 141 29.39 9.23 -5.81
N LEU A 142 28.87 8.11 -5.29
CA LEU A 142 27.58 7.58 -5.69
C LEU A 142 26.48 8.57 -5.28
N PRO A 143 25.46 8.77 -6.13
CA PRO A 143 24.30 9.58 -5.77
C PRO A 143 23.61 9.04 -4.51
N ASP A 144 23.28 9.92 -3.56
CA ASP A 144 22.51 9.55 -2.38
C ASP A 144 21.00 9.56 -2.71
N ILE A 145 20.53 8.44 -3.25
CA ILE A 145 19.14 8.23 -3.65
C ILE A 145 18.54 7.04 -2.90
N LEU A 146 17.24 7.12 -2.64
CA LEU A 146 16.49 6.07 -1.97
C LEU A 146 15.22 5.72 -2.76
N PRO A 147 14.89 4.42 -2.91
CA PRO A 147 15.71 3.27 -2.55
C PRO A 147 16.96 3.13 -3.45
N ASP A 148 18.04 2.53 -2.93
CA ASP A 148 19.22 2.21 -3.75
C ASP A 148 18.81 1.22 -4.86
N PRO A 149 19.13 1.49 -6.14
CA PRO A 149 18.76 0.62 -7.26
C PRO A 149 19.22 -0.83 -7.11
N ARG A 150 20.32 -1.06 -6.39
CA ARG A 150 20.91 -2.39 -6.14
C ARG A 150 20.15 -3.18 -5.07
N ASP A 151 19.30 -2.51 -4.29
CA ASP A 151 18.45 -3.13 -3.27
C ASP A 151 17.09 -3.57 -3.83
N ILE A 152 16.84 -3.36 -5.13
CA ILE A 152 15.64 -3.84 -5.83
C ILE A 152 15.95 -5.21 -6.45
N ILE A 153 15.35 -6.26 -5.87
CA ILE A 153 15.52 -7.65 -6.29
C ILE A 153 14.24 -8.15 -6.94
N PHE A 154 14.38 -8.94 -8.00
CA PHE A 154 13.26 -9.63 -8.62
C PHE A 154 13.30 -11.10 -8.22
N ASP A 155 12.15 -11.67 -7.86
CA ASP A 155 12.04 -13.10 -7.59
C ASP A 155 11.89 -13.93 -8.90
N GLU A 156 11.74 -15.24 -8.75
CA GLU A 156 11.57 -16.18 -9.87
C GLU A 156 10.31 -15.90 -10.70
N THR A 157 9.31 -15.23 -10.12
CA THR A 157 8.07 -14.83 -10.80
C THR A 157 8.18 -13.47 -11.49
N GLY A 158 9.32 -12.78 -11.33
CA GLY A 158 9.56 -11.45 -11.86
C GLY A 158 9.03 -10.31 -10.96
N MET A 159 8.51 -10.62 -9.77
CA MET A 159 7.96 -9.61 -8.86
C MET A 159 9.10 -8.88 -8.16
N ALA A 160 8.99 -7.54 -8.10
CA ALA A 160 9.97 -6.71 -7.43
C ALA A 160 9.82 -6.76 -5.90
N ARG A 161 10.96 -6.71 -5.20
CA ARG A 161 11.04 -6.51 -3.75
C ARG A 161 12.21 -5.61 -3.41
N ILE A 162 11.99 -4.66 -2.49
CA ILE A 162 13.05 -3.81 -1.96
C ILE A 162 13.58 -4.47 -0.69
N VAL A 163 14.89 -4.74 -0.64
CA VAL A 163 15.54 -5.35 0.53
C VAL A 163 16.32 -4.36 1.39
N GLY A 164 16.41 -3.10 0.95
CA GLY A 164 17.09 -2.01 1.63
C GLY A 164 16.18 -0.85 2.03
N PRO A 165 16.75 0.26 2.50
CA PRO A 165 15.98 1.37 3.02
C PRO A 165 15.14 2.01 1.92
N VAL A 166 13.84 2.21 2.18
CA VAL A 166 12.95 2.89 1.23
C VAL A 166 12.89 4.39 1.46
N ASN A 167 13.24 4.85 2.66
CA ASN A 167 13.24 6.25 3.06
C ASN A 167 14.45 6.56 3.95
N TYR A 168 14.66 7.85 4.25
CA TYR A 168 15.81 8.29 5.03
C TYR A 168 15.82 7.80 6.48
N GLN A 169 14.64 7.62 7.09
CA GLN A 169 14.55 7.09 8.45
C GLN A 169 15.02 5.64 8.48
N ASP A 170 14.53 4.81 7.56
CA ASP A 170 14.97 3.41 7.42
C ASP A 170 16.48 3.33 7.15
N LYS A 171 17.01 4.27 6.35
CA LYS A 171 18.44 4.35 6.06
C LYS A 171 19.24 4.59 7.35
N LEU A 172 18.84 5.57 8.17
CA LEU A 172 19.49 5.86 9.45
C LEU A 172 19.43 4.68 10.42
N GLU A 173 18.28 4.03 10.53
CA GLU A 173 18.12 2.84 11.37
C GLU A 173 19.04 1.71 10.90
N MET A 174 19.12 1.48 9.59
CA MET A 174 19.96 0.44 9.02
C MET A 174 21.45 0.76 9.11
N ASP A 175 21.87 2.00 8.87
CA ASP A 175 23.25 2.45 9.03
C ASP A 175 23.71 2.29 10.49
N SER A 176 22.85 2.64 11.45
CA SER A 176 23.07 2.37 12.88
C SER A 176 23.24 0.88 13.15
N ILE A 177 22.40 0.01 12.59
CA ILE A 177 22.56 -1.44 12.74
C ILE A 177 23.92 -1.91 12.21
N VAL A 178 24.36 -1.43 11.05
CA VAL A 178 25.66 -1.77 10.46
C VAL A 178 26.80 -1.31 11.38
N GLU A 179 26.77 -0.07 11.85
CA GLU A 179 27.78 0.49 12.76
C GLU A 179 27.88 -0.28 14.08
N HIS A 180 26.74 -0.65 14.68
CA HIS A 180 26.71 -1.46 15.88
C HIS A 180 27.25 -2.88 15.62
N GLN A 181 26.97 -3.48 14.46
CA GLN A 181 27.54 -4.78 14.10
C GLN A 181 29.07 -4.72 13.98
N GLU A 182 29.61 -3.65 13.40
CA GLU A 182 31.06 -3.43 13.32
C GLU A 182 31.68 -3.29 14.69
N THR A 183 31.07 -2.47 15.56
CA THR A 183 31.54 -2.29 16.94
C THR A 183 31.59 -3.61 17.68
N VAL A 184 30.53 -4.43 17.60
CA VAL A 184 30.48 -5.75 18.23
C VAL A 184 31.56 -6.68 17.70
N LEU A 185 31.83 -6.68 16.40
CA LEU A 185 32.89 -7.51 15.82
C LEU A 185 34.26 -7.11 16.32
N THR A 186 34.56 -5.81 16.32
CA THR A 186 35.82 -5.27 16.83
C THR A 186 36.00 -5.67 18.30
N CYS A 187 34.98 -5.52 19.14
CA CYS A 187 35.04 -5.98 20.54
C CYS A 187 35.29 -7.50 20.66
N LEU A 188 34.70 -8.31 19.79
CA LEU A 188 34.93 -9.77 19.77
C LEU A 188 36.36 -10.12 19.32
N ASP A 189 36.92 -9.38 18.36
CA ASP A 189 38.29 -9.56 17.88
C ASP A 189 39.33 -9.10 18.91
N ASP A 190 39.06 -7.98 19.60
CA ASP A 190 39.87 -7.49 20.71
C ASP A 190 39.85 -8.48 21.88
N LEU A 191 38.68 -9.03 22.21
CA LEU A 191 38.53 -10.03 23.26
C LEU A 191 39.26 -11.33 22.90
N ALA A 192 39.20 -11.76 21.64
CA ALA A 192 39.95 -12.92 21.17
C ALA A 192 41.46 -12.70 21.30
N SER A 193 41.95 -11.53 20.86
CA SER A 193 43.37 -11.16 20.84
C SER A 193 43.97 -10.98 22.24
N ASN A 194 43.18 -10.49 23.20
CA ASN A 194 43.63 -10.22 24.57
C ASN A 194 43.41 -11.40 25.54
N SER A 195 42.69 -12.45 25.12
CA SER A 195 42.45 -13.62 25.97
C SER A 195 43.67 -14.55 26.01
N ARG A 196 44.24 -14.79 27.20
CA ARG A 196 45.39 -15.68 27.41
C ARG A 196 45.08 -17.19 27.31
N LYS A 197 44.02 -17.57 26.59
CA LYS A 197 43.41 -18.90 26.44
C LYS A 197 42.47 -19.32 27.58
N ALA A 198 41.19 -19.35 27.24
CA ALA A 198 40.23 -20.32 27.76
C ALA A 198 39.47 -20.85 26.53
N ASP A 199 39.60 -22.14 26.21
CA ASP A 199 38.93 -22.77 25.06
C ASP A 199 37.41 -22.52 25.04
N ILE A 200 36.84 -22.30 26.23
CA ILE A 200 35.44 -21.93 26.43
C ILE A 200 35.12 -20.55 25.82
N LEU A 201 35.99 -19.56 26.05
CA LEU A 201 35.81 -18.20 25.52
C LEU A 201 35.92 -18.18 24.00
N GLU A 202 36.85 -18.92 23.41
CA GLU A 202 36.98 -19.01 21.96
C GLU A 202 35.74 -19.66 21.31
N LYS A 203 35.19 -20.71 21.95
CA LYS A 203 33.94 -21.35 21.52
C LYS A 203 32.75 -20.38 21.58
N GLU A 204 32.64 -19.59 22.65
CA GLU A 204 31.56 -18.60 22.78
C GLU A 204 31.72 -17.43 21.78
N ILE A 205 32.93 -16.91 21.57
CA ILE A 205 33.19 -15.90 20.53
C ILE A 205 32.78 -16.45 19.15
N ARG A 206 33.14 -17.69 18.84
CA ARG A 206 32.74 -18.34 17.58
C ARG A 206 31.22 -18.49 17.46
N ARG A 207 30.54 -18.83 18.56
CA ARG A 207 29.06 -18.92 18.61
C ARG A 207 28.41 -17.56 18.38
N LEU A 208 28.92 -16.50 19.01
CA LEU A 208 28.43 -15.13 18.85
C LEU A 208 28.63 -14.64 17.42
N LYS A 209 29.81 -14.85 16.82
CA LYS A 209 30.07 -14.53 15.41
C LYS A 209 29.08 -15.23 14.47
N ARG A 210 28.78 -16.52 14.69
CA ARG A 210 27.77 -17.26 13.90
C ARG A 210 26.37 -16.69 14.04
N ARG A 211 25.97 -16.25 15.25
CA ARG A 211 24.67 -15.59 15.47
C ARG A 211 24.63 -14.25 14.73
N LEU A 212 25.70 -13.48 14.80
CA LEU A 212 25.82 -12.21 14.08
C LEU A 212 25.73 -12.42 12.56
N THR A 213 26.21 -13.56 12.03
CA THR A 213 26.11 -13.86 10.58
C THR A 213 24.65 -14.02 10.15
N LYS A 214 23.79 -14.55 11.04
CA LYS A 214 22.34 -14.61 10.78
C LYS A 214 21.71 -13.22 10.74
N CYS A 215 22.13 -12.32 11.63
CA CYS A 215 21.70 -10.92 11.62
C CYS A 215 22.17 -10.20 10.34
N ASN A 216 23.41 -10.44 9.90
CA ASN A 216 23.96 -9.90 8.67
C ASN A 216 23.20 -10.40 7.43
N ALA A 217 22.67 -11.63 7.44
CA ALA A 217 21.84 -12.13 6.33
C ALA A 217 20.54 -11.33 6.13
N ALA A 218 20.04 -10.65 7.16
CA ALA A 218 18.88 -9.76 7.07
C ALA A 218 19.19 -8.42 6.40
N LEU A 219 20.47 -8.03 6.29
CA LEU A 219 20.87 -6.80 5.62
C LEU A 219 20.82 -6.94 4.08
N PRO A 220 20.67 -5.81 3.34
CA PRO A 220 20.79 -5.78 1.89
C PRO A 220 22.14 -6.35 1.44
N PRO A 221 22.22 -7.09 0.32
CA PRO A 221 23.46 -7.72 -0.14
C PRO A 221 24.67 -6.79 -0.18
N ARG A 222 24.49 -5.51 -0.57
CA ARG A 222 25.57 -4.51 -0.62
C ARG A 222 26.11 -4.09 0.76
N LEU A 223 25.30 -4.22 1.81
CA LEU A 223 25.66 -3.89 3.20
C LEU A 223 26.15 -5.12 3.96
N ARG A 224 26.02 -6.32 3.39
CA ARG A 224 26.50 -7.54 4.02
C ARG A 224 28.02 -7.54 4.03
N LYS A 225 28.61 -7.60 5.22
CA LYS A 225 30.04 -7.87 5.34
C LYS A 225 30.30 -9.37 5.17
N LEU A 226 31.14 -9.73 4.20
CA LEU A 226 31.67 -11.09 4.07
C LEU A 226 32.76 -11.30 5.12
N TRP A 227 32.36 -11.70 6.32
CA TRP A 227 33.35 -12.16 7.31
C TRP A 227 33.88 -13.49 6.79
N GLN A 228 35.14 -13.50 6.36
CA GLN A 228 35.81 -14.71 5.93
C GLN A 228 35.59 -15.77 7.00
N ARG A 229 34.89 -16.86 6.65
CA ARG A 229 34.94 -18.09 7.44
C ARG A 229 36.42 -18.42 7.55
N ALA A 230 36.99 -18.33 8.75
CA ALA A 230 38.36 -18.77 8.97
C ALA A 230 38.52 -20.14 8.29
N PRO A 231 39.54 -20.31 7.41
CA PRO A 231 39.70 -21.58 6.71
C PRO A 231 39.79 -22.68 7.75
N HIS A 232 38.96 -23.70 7.58
CA HIS A 232 39.05 -24.94 8.33
C HIS A 232 40.46 -25.47 8.06
N LYS A 233 41.38 -25.30 9.02
CA LYS A 233 42.68 -25.98 8.96
C LYS A 233 42.37 -27.45 9.17
N ASP A 234 42.12 -28.15 8.07
CA ASP A 234 42.12 -29.61 8.08
C ASP A 234 43.54 -30.03 8.44
N HIS A 235 43.68 -30.52 9.67
CA HIS A 235 44.80 -31.32 10.07
C HIS A 235 44.79 -32.59 9.23
N GLN A 236 45.42 -32.56 8.07
CA GLN A 236 46.00 -33.78 7.50
C GLN A 236 47.32 -34.00 8.21
N SER A 237 47.21 -34.71 9.34
CA SER A 237 48.31 -35.45 9.93
C SER A 237 48.89 -36.40 8.89
N THR A 238 50.21 -36.30 8.73
CA THR A 238 51.14 -37.39 8.46
C THR A 238 50.55 -38.79 8.30
N ASN A 239 50.78 -39.39 7.14
CA ASN A 239 51.47 -40.68 7.00
C ASN A 239 52.11 -40.77 5.61
#